data_AF-A0A8S3GSS1-F1
#
_entry.id   AF-A0A8S3GSS1-F1
#
_cell.length_a   1.000
_cell.length_b   1.000
_cell.length_c   1.000
_cell.angle_alpha   90.00
_cell.angle_beta   90.00
_cell.angle_gamma   90.00
#
_symmetry.space_group_name_H-M   'P 1'
#
loop_
_entity.id
_entity.type
_entity.pdbx_description
1 polymer ?
#
loop_
_entity_poly.entity_id
_entity_poly.type
_entity_poly.pdbx_seq_one_letter_code
_entity_poly.pdbx_strand_id
1 'polypeptide(L)'
;VFTDRLFGGNPAGVCPLDKWLPDALMQKIAAENNLSTTAFVVPNSTNDGYELRWFTIEMEIDLCGHATLATAHIIFTEMSSMNEKINFQTKKAGVLTVTRKNEEALYTLNFPACPATKVDLPDVLLSA
;
A
#
# COMPACT_ATOMS: atom_id res chain seq x y z
N VAL A 1 2.07 9.95 -3.65
CA VAL A 1 2.74 9.72 -2.34
C VAL A 1 4.22 10.05 -2.44
N PHE A 2 4.87 10.35 -1.31
CA PHE A 2 6.25 10.88 -1.23
C PHE A 2 6.45 12.23 -1.93
N THR A 3 5.45 13.10 -1.82
CA THR A 3 5.50 14.45 -2.36
C THR A 3 4.52 15.35 -1.60
N ASP A 4 4.79 16.65 -1.60
CA ASP A 4 3.98 17.73 -1.07
C ASP A 4 3.26 18.54 -2.17
N ARG A 5 3.45 18.17 -3.45
CA ARG A 5 2.86 18.86 -4.60
C ARG A 5 2.18 17.90 -5.57
N LEU A 6 1.20 18.41 -6.31
CA LEU A 6 0.54 17.66 -7.38
C LEU A 6 1.54 17.27 -8.49
N PHE A 7 1.28 16.12 -9.12
CA PHE A 7 2.12 15.53 -10.17
C PHE A 7 3.57 15.20 -9.76
N GLY A 8 3.84 15.13 -8.45
CA GLY A 8 5.10 14.61 -7.90
C GLY A 8 4.95 13.20 -7.31
N GLY A 9 6.09 12.61 -6.94
CA GLY A 9 6.14 11.34 -6.23
C GLY A 9 5.59 10.16 -7.05
N ASN A 10 5.10 9.14 -6.34
CA ASN A 10 4.53 7.94 -6.96
C ASN A 10 2.98 7.96 -6.84
N PRO A 11 2.22 7.90 -7.94
CA PRO A 11 0.76 7.80 -7.87
C PRO A 11 0.31 6.43 -7.37
N ALA A 12 -0.86 6.37 -6.72
CA ALA A 12 -1.53 5.12 -6.38
C ALA A 12 -3.04 5.33 -6.35
N GLY A 13 -3.80 4.36 -6.86
CA GLY A 13 -5.25 4.31 -6.69
C GLY A 13 -5.58 3.79 -5.29
N VAL A 14 -6.62 4.33 -4.65
CA VAL A 14 -7.15 3.83 -3.38
C VAL A 14 -8.65 3.66 -3.50
N CYS A 15 -9.13 2.45 -3.20
CA CYS A 15 -10.54 2.08 -3.25
C CYS A 15 -11.00 1.61 -1.85
N PRO A 16 -11.54 2.53 -1.01
CA PRO A 16 -12.22 2.16 0.21
C PRO A 16 -13.51 1.39 -0.08
N LEU A 17 -13.73 0.30 0.64
CA LEU A 17 -14.87 -0.61 0.45
C LEU A 17 -15.47 -0.98 1.81
N ASP A 18 -16.77 -1.25 1.85
CA ASP A 18 -17.42 -1.80 3.06
C ASP A 18 -17.15 -3.30 3.23
N LYS A 19 -16.98 -4.01 2.12
CA LYS A 19 -16.71 -5.45 2.05
C LYS A 19 -15.92 -5.79 0.80
N TRP A 20 -15.23 -6.93 0.83
CA TRP A 20 -14.45 -7.38 -0.31
C TRP A 20 -15.31 -7.60 -1.55
N LEU A 21 -14.83 -7.05 -2.67
CA LEU A 21 -15.30 -7.40 -4.01
C LEU A 21 -14.66 -8.73 -4.45
N PRO A 22 -15.22 -9.42 -5.46
CA PRO A 22 -14.55 -10.55 -6.07
C PRO A 22 -13.17 -10.17 -6.63
N ASP A 23 -12.20 -11.07 -6.49
CA ASP A 23 -10.80 -10.85 -6.93
C ASP A 23 -10.72 -10.44 -8.40
N ALA A 24 -11.49 -11.09 -9.28
CA ALA A 24 -11.54 -10.76 -10.69
C ALA A 24 -12.08 -9.34 -10.98
N LEU A 25 -12.96 -8.81 -10.12
CA LEU A 25 -13.46 -7.44 -10.26
C LEU A 25 -12.43 -6.43 -9.77
N MET A 26 -11.76 -6.69 -8.64
CA MET A 26 -10.67 -5.82 -8.17
C MET A 26 -9.53 -5.75 -9.19
N GLN A 27 -9.17 -6.88 -9.81
CA GLN A 27 -8.18 -6.91 -10.90
C GLN A 27 -8.62 -6.06 -12.10
N LYS A 28 -9.89 -6.15 -12.51
CA LYS A 28 -10.44 -5.33 -13.60
C LYS A 28 -10.42 -3.84 -13.27
N ILE A 29 -10.78 -3.46 -12.04
CA ILE A 29 -10.72 -2.07 -11.59
C ILE A 29 -9.27 -1.56 -11.60
N ALA A 30 -8.32 -2.36 -11.10
CA ALA A 30 -6.91 -2.00 -11.10
C ALA A 30 -6.35 -1.79 -12.52
N ALA A 31 -6.74 -2.67 -13.46
CA ALA A 31 -6.40 -2.53 -14.87
C ALA A 31 -7.03 -1.28 -15.51
N GLU A 32 -8.32 -1.02 -15.23
CA GLU A 32 -9.04 0.14 -15.77
C GLU A 32 -8.45 1.48 -15.27
N ASN A 33 -8.07 1.54 -14.00
CA ASN A 33 -7.40 2.73 -13.43
C ASN A 33 -6.05 3.00 -14.11
N ASN A 34 -5.38 1.96 -14.63
CA ASN A 34 -4.09 2.04 -15.31
C ASN A 34 -3.00 2.82 -14.54
N LEU A 35 -3.00 2.67 -13.22
CA LEU A 35 -1.97 3.20 -12.32
C LEU A 35 -0.96 2.09 -11.97
N SER A 36 0.20 2.48 -11.45
CA SER A 36 1.25 1.54 -10.98
C SER A 36 0.70 0.52 -9.98
N THR A 37 -0.18 0.96 -9.07
CA THR A 37 -0.86 0.11 -8.11
C THR A 37 -2.20 0.72 -7.68
N THR A 38 -3.22 -0.12 -7.55
CA THR A 38 -4.49 0.20 -6.88
C THR A 38 -4.57 -0.58 -5.57
N ALA A 39 -4.77 0.12 -4.45
CA ALA A 39 -5.02 -0.45 -3.14
C ALA A 39 -6.53 -0.57 -2.88
N PHE A 40 -6.96 -1.70 -2.35
CA PHE A 40 -8.32 -1.92 -1.87
C PHE A 40 -8.28 -2.14 -0.37
N VAL A 41 -9.15 -1.43 0.36
CA VAL A 41 -9.16 -1.43 1.81
C VAL A 41 -10.58 -1.63 2.34
N VAL A 42 -10.72 -2.50 3.35
CA VAL A 42 -11.98 -2.72 4.07
C VAL A 42 -11.74 -2.60 5.57
N PRO A 43 -12.74 -2.16 6.37
CA PRO A 43 -12.66 -2.24 7.82
C PRO A 43 -12.41 -3.68 8.28
N ASN A 44 -11.53 -3.88 9.26
CA ASN A 44 -11.34 -5.19 9.84
C ASN A 44 -12.54 -5.52 10.76
N SER A 45 -13.09 -6.73 10.63
CA SER A 45 -14.30 -7.13 11.36
C SER A 45 -14.03 -7.66 12.77
N THR A 46 -12.79 -8.04 13.09
CA THR A 46 -12.43 -8.70 14.36
C THR A 46 -11.58 -7.82 15.27
N ASN A 47 -10.78 -6.90 14.71
CA ASN A 47 -9.83 -6.06 15.44
C ASN A 47 -9.93 -4.60 14.96
N ASP A 48 -9.40 -3.66 15.77
CA ASP A 48 -9.19 -2.29 15.33
C ASP A 48 -8.18 -2.22 14.17
N GLY A 49 -8.61 -1.67 13.04
CA GLY A 49 -7.78 -1.47 11.85
C GLY A 49 -8.51 -1.82 10.55
N TYR A 50 -7.73 -2.15 9.52
CA TYR A 50 -8.23 -2.43 8.19
C TYR A 50 -7.57 -3.68 7.62
N GLU A 51 -8.23 -4.32 6.65
CA GLU A 51 -7.57 -5.27 5.76
C GLU A 51 -7.18 -4.55 4.46
N LEU A 52 -6.02 -4.90 3.91
CA LEU A 52 -5.43 -4.20 2.77
C LEU A 52 -4.90 -5.18 1.73
N ARG A 53 -5.23 -4.91 0.47
CA ARG A 53 -4.77 -5.66 -0.71
C ARG A 53 -4.32 -4.70 -1.80
N TRP A 54 -3.37 -5.13 -2.64
CA TRP A 54 -2.82 -4.31 -3.71
C TRP A 54 -2.79 -5.05 -5.02
N PHE A 55 -3.15 -4.35 -6.08
CA PHE A 55 -3.20 -4.89 -7.42
C PHE A 55 -2.42 -3.97 -8.37
N THR A 56 -1.55 -4.56 -9.17
CA THR A 56 -1.07 -3.94 -10.40
C THR A 56 -2.11 -4.15 -11.50
N ILE A 57 -1.81 -3.65 -12.70
CA ILE A 57 -2.64 -3.92 -13.89
C ILE A 57 -2.77 -5.42 -14.21
N GLU A 58 -1.82 -6.24 -13.79
CA GLU A 58 -1.73 -7.66 -14.17
C GLU A 58 -2.09 -8.62 -13.05
N MET A 59 -1.79 -8.26 -11.78
CA MET A 59 -1.92 -9.21 -10.67
C MET A 59 -2.03 -8.55 -9.30
N GLU A 60 -2.54 -9.32 -8.33
CA GLU A 60 -2.36 -9.03 -6.90
C GLU A 60 -0.89 -9.19 -6.50
N ILE A 61 -0.37 -8.26 -5.70
CA ILE A 61 1.01 -8.29 -5.19
C ILE A 61 1.04 -8.40 -3.66
N ASP A 62 2.13 -8.96 -3.16
CA ASP A 62 2.23 -9.40 -1.75
C ASP A 62 2.50 -8.25 -0.78
N LEU A 63 3.11 -7.16 -1.27
CA LEU A 63 3.51 -6.01 -0.49
C LEU A 63 3.65 -4.78 -1.39
N CYS A 64 3.07 -3.65 -0.98
CA CYS A 64 3.27 -2.38 -1.68
C CYS A 64 3.33 -1.19 -0.72
N GLY A 65 4.52 -0.62 -0.55
CA GLY A 65 4.75 0.46 0.41
C GLY A 65 4.03 1.76 0.09
N HIS A 66 4.21 2.28 -1.13
CA HIS A 66 3.67 3.57 -1.52
C HIS A 66 2.13 3.57 -1.49
N ALA A 67 1.49 2.52 -2.01
CA ALA A 67 0.05 2.38 -1.99
C ALA A 67 -0.51 2.19 -0.55
N THR A 68 0.25 1.60 0.37
CA THR A 68 -0.09 1.56 1.80
C THR A 68 -0.10 2.95 2.41
N LEU A 69 0.92 3.78 2.14
CA LEU A 69 0.95 5.16 2.60
C LEU A 69 -0.17 6.01 2.00
N ALA A 70 -0.49 5.80 0.71
CA ALA A 70 -1.60 6.47 0.06
C ALA A 70 -2.93 6.11 0.73
N THR A 71 -3.12 4.83 1.07
CA THR A 71 -4.32 4.36 1.77
C THR A 71 -4.43 4.97 3.16
N ALA A 72 -3.34 5.02 3.92
CA ALA A 72 -3.32 5.65 5.24
C ALA A 72 -3.65 7.16 5.16
N HIS A 73 -3.12 7.86 4.15
CA HIS A 73 -3.45 9.26 3.91
C HIS A 73 -4.97 9.46 3.74
N ILE A 74 -5.61 8.68 2.87
CA ILE A 74 -7.07 8.73 2.64
C ILE A 74 -7.86 8.43 3.93
N ILE A 75 -7.40 7.47 4.74
CA ILE A 75 -8.06 7.16 6.02
C ILE A 75 -7.95 8.33 7.01
N PHE A 76 -6.79 8.97 7.09
CA PHE A 76 -6.57 10.10 7.99
C PHE A 76 -7.30 11.38 7.53
N THR A 77 -7.39 11.63 6.22
CA THR A 77 -7.97 12.87 5.68
C THR A 77 -9.44 12.71 5.32
N GLU A 78 -9.75 11.85 4.34
CA GLU A 78 -11.10 11.75 3.76
C GLU A 78 -12.06 10.94 4.64
N MET A 79 -11.54 9.94 5.36
CA MET A 79 -12.33 9.15 6.31
C MET A 79 -12.29 9.71 7.73
N SER A 80 -11.62 10.85 7.93
CA SER A 80 -11.58 11.61 9.20
C SER A 80 -11.17 10.78 10.43
N SER A 81 -10.25 9.83 10.26
CA SER A 81 -9.75 9.03 11.40
C SER A 81 -8.94 9.90 12.37
N MET A 82 -9.37 9.90 13.63
CA MET A 82 -8.69 10.59 14.73
C MET A 82 -7.53 9.80 15.32
N ASN A 83 -7.35 8.54 14.88
CA ASN A 83 -6.27 7.69 15.36
C ASN A 83 -4.92 8.21 14.87
N GLU A 84 -3.88 8.03 15.67
CA GLU A 84 -2.49 8.36 15.27
C GLU A 84 -1.81 7.20 14.54
N LYS A 85 -2.41 6.01 14.62
CA LYS A 85 -1.88 4.75 14.12
C LYS A 85 -2.98 3.96 13.40
N ILE A 86 -2.63 3.38 12.26
CA ILE A 86 -3.45 2.45 11.52
C ILE A 86 -2.71 1.14 11.39
N ASN A 87 -3.37 0.03 11.72
CA ASN A 87 -2.89 -1.32 11.45
C ASN A 87 -3.62 -1.87 10.22
N PHE A 88 -2.84 -2.34 9.25
CA PHE A 88 -3.31 -3.03 8.06
C PHE A 88 -2.98 -4.51 8.16
N GLN A 89 -4.01 -5.35 8.23
CA GLN A 89 -3.86 -6.79 8.04
C GLN A 89 -3.76 -7.09 6.54
N THR A 90 -2.68 -7.74 6.15
CA THR A 90 -2.41 -8.06 4.74
C THR A 90 -2.41 -9.58 4.56
N LYS A 91 -2.62 -10.07 3.32
CA LYS A 91 -2.67 -11.51 3.05
C LYS A 91 -1.34 -12.23 3.32
N LYS A 92 -0.20 -11.59 3.01
CA LYS A 92 1.11 -12.26 3.01
C LYS A 92 2.21 -11.52 3.77
N ALA A 93 2.17 -10.20 3.83
CA ALA A 93 3.17 -9.40 4.54
C ALA A 93 2.92 -9.30 6.06
N GLY A 94 1.84 -9.91 6.56
CA GLY A 94 1.42 -9.79 7.96
C GLY A 94 0.80 -8.42 8.25
N VAL A 95 1.04 -7.89 9.45
CA VAL A 95 0.51 -6.59 9.87
C VAL A 95 1.49 -5.47 9.52
N LEU A 96 1.02 -4.51 8.74
CA LEU A 96 1.71 -3.27 8.45
C LEU A 96 1.08 -2.13 9.26
N THR A 97 1.91 -1.34 9.91
CA THR A 97 1.52 -0.23 10.78
C THR A 97 1.96 1.07 10.14
N VAL A 98 1.01 1.99 9.94
CA VAL A 98 1.30 3.37 9.57
C VAL A 98 0.99 4.29 10.75
N THR A 99 1.94 5.14 11.12
CA THR A 99 1.72 6.23 12.08
C THR A 99 1.83 7.58 11.39
N ARG A 100 1.00 8.54 11.80
CA ARG A 100 1.15 9.94 11.39
C ARG A 100 1.88 10.74 12.46
N LYS A 101 2.72 11.69 12.03
CA LYS A 101 3.27 12.73 12.90
C LYS A 101 2.49 14.02 12.65
N ASN A 102 1.76 14.48 13.67
CA ASN A 102 0.73 15.52 13.55
C ASN A 102 1.24 16.89 13.08
N GLU A 103 2.55 17.16 13.11
CA GLU A 103 3.12 18.48 12.81
C GLU A 103 3.54 18.68 11.34
N GLU A 104 3.78 17.60 10.57
CA GLU A 104 4.44 17.71 9.25
C GLU A 104 3.73 16.91 8.13
N ALA A 105 2.52 16.39 8.37
CA ALA A 105 1.83 15.47 7.45
C ALA A 105 2.71 14.27 7.02
N LEU A 106 3.64 13.88 7.88
CA LEU A 106 4.56 12.77 7.64
C LEU A 106 3.98 11.46 8.13
N TYR A 107 4.22 10.41 7.34
CA TYR A 107 3.83 9.04 7.65
C TYR A 107 5.05 8.15 7.83
N THR A 108 5.01 7.30 8.85
CA THR A 108 6.01 6.25 9.07
C THR A 108 5.34 4.88 8.87
N LEU A 109 5.97 4.02 8.07
CA LEU A 109 5.50 2.65 7.79
C LEU A 109 6.58 1.65 8.19
N ASN A 110 6.23 0.60 8.93
CA ASN A 110 7.14 -0.52 9.17
C ASN A 110 7.09 -1.55 8.02
N PHE A 111 8.21 -2.20 7.77
CA PHE A 111 8.32 -3.34 6.86
C PHE A 111 8.92 -4.54 7.57
N PRO A 112 8.60 -5.77 7.11
CA PRO A 112 9.42 -6.92 7.47
C PRO A 112 10.85 -6.71 6.93
N ALA A 113 11.85 -7.05 7.74
CA ALA A 113 13.24 -7.00 7.30
C ALA A 113 13.49 -8.07 6.23
N CYS A 114 14.16 -7.70 5.14
CA CYS A 114 14.64 -8.63 4.12
C CYS A 114 16.15 -8.45 3.95
N PRO A 115 16.97 -9.07 4.80
CA PRO A 115 18.42 -8.91 4.75
C PRO A 115 18.97 -9.47 3.43
N ALA A 116 19.77 -8.68 2.73
CA ALA A 116 20.42 -9.13 1.51
C ALA A 116 21.47 -10.20 1.82
N THR A 117 21.53 -11.23 0.99
CA THR A 117 22.62 -12.23 1.01
C THR A 117 23.62 -11.90 -0.09
N LYS A 118 24.91 -12.02 0.21
CA LYS A 118 25.95 -11.90 -0.81
C LYS A 118 25.74 -12.95 -1.90
N VAL A 119 25.82 -12.53 -3.15
CA VAL A 119 25.80 -13.41 -4.33
C VAL A 119 26.97 -13.06 -5.22
N ASP A 120 27.45 -14.03 -6.00
CA ASP A 120 28.45 -13.76 -7.03
C ASP A 120 27.83 -12.91 -8.15
N LEU A 121 28.65 -12.03 -8.74
CA LEU A 121 28.19 -11.16 -9.81
C LEU A 121 27.86 -12.00 -11.05
N PRO A 122 26.62 -11.97 -11.57
CA PRO A 122 26.26 -12.73 -12.77
C PRO A 122 27.07 -12.25 -13.98
N ASP A 123 27.59 -13.19 -14.78
CA ASP A 123 28.39 -12.89 -15.98
C ASP A 123 27.68 -11.96 -16.97
N VAL A 124 26.35 -12.02 -17.05
CA VAL A 124 25.53 -11.15 -17.91
C VAL A 124 25.63 -9.66 -17.56
N LEU A 125 26.03 -9.32 -16.33
CA LEU A 125 26.26 -7.94 -15.91
C LEU A 125 27.72 -7.49 -16.16
N LEU A 126 28.62 -8.40 -16.51
CA LEU A 126 30.04 -8.12 -16.77
C LEU A 126 30.36 -7.81 -18.23
N SER A 127 29.45 -8.12 -19.16
CA SER A 127 29.69 -8.00 -20.61
C SER A 127 29.27 -6.65 -21.23
N ALA A 128 29.31 -5.55 -20.48
CA ALA A 128 28.96 -4.20 -20.96
C ALA A 128 30.18 -3.40 -21.45
#